data_AF-A0A6G1SHT1-F1
#
_entry.id   AF-A0A6G1SHT1-F1
#
_cell.length_a   1.000
_cell.length_b   1.000
_cell.length_c   1.000
_cell.angle_alpha   90.00
_cell.angle_beta   90.00
_cell.angle_gamma   90.00
#
_symmetry.space_group_name_H-M   'P 1'
#
loop_
_entity.id
_entity.type
_entity.pdbx_description
1 polymer ?
#
loop_
_entity_poly.entity_id
_entity_poly.type
_entity_poly.pdbx_seq_one_letter_code
_entity_poly.pdbx_strand_id
1 'polypeptide(L)'
;MSILILAVLHRQLVTLTTRCLQTQAPRTASLGILDFIRSLSTTTNFPCESANHKHIVKMTTKFNYPEIERNDSLVETIFDKDVPDPYRHLEDPQAEVTKVFVKQQNEVTEPFLDQCPHRKRIKEILTTSQNYKKLGCPFKRGKKYYFFMNEGLQPQSVLYQQDTVDGEPRVFFDPNTLSDDGTVALSQASFSPDGEYFAYGLSYSGSDWIEIGVKNVSTGKNLDDKLTRAKFTSIEWTHDNKGFFYAQYPTHEGSTKGTETEMHENHSIFYHVLNTPQSEDVLKVSFPDHPKWHFGFEVSQDGKHFHVFPREGCQDNNWYYCKLDEFGPGDRFVLKPIYDKMHAQFEYITNNGNEVYFRTNLDAKNYRVARLNLENPAKENWKDVIANHPEDVLDWAESYTVDGKDYLLVNYMRKVVYYLELHQIDKGLVKKFTTPLGTIVKYSGRRFDNEFFFHFTSLLTPG
;
A
#
# COMPACT_ATOMS: atom_id res chain seq x y z
N MET A 1 -0.94 -13.93 -14.91
CA MET A 1 -1.60 -12.62 -14.71
C MET A 1 -0.79 -11.43 -15.26
N SER A 2 0.55 -11.45 -15.21
CA SER A 2 1.41 -10.32 -15.64
C SER A 2 1.42 -10.00 -17.14
N ILE A 3 1.01 -10.93 -18.02
CA ILE A 3 1.01 -10.75 -19.47
C ILE A 3 -0.23 -9.95 -19.96
N LEU A 4 -1.38 -10.09 -19.27
CA LEU A 4 -2.61 -9.36 -19.64
C LEU A 4 -2.49 -7.85 -19.38
N ILE A 5 -1.77 -7.45 -18.32
CA ILE A 5 -1.57 -6.05 -17.93
C ILE A 5 -0.69 -5.31 -18.95
N LEU A 6 0.33 -5.97 -19.51
CA LEU A 6 1.20 -5.41 -20.55
C LEU A 6 0.47 -5.21 -21.89
N ALA A 7 -0.46 -6.10 -22.25
CA ALA A 7 -1.25 -5.98 -23.47
C ALA A 7 -2.25 -4.81 -23.42
N VAL A 8 -2.85 -4.55 -22.24
CA VAL A 8 -3.78 -3.42 -22.03
C VAL A 8 -3.05 -2.08 -22.05
N LEU A 9 -1.86 -1.99 -21.43
CA LEU A 9 -1.03 -0.78 -21.43
C LEU A 9 -0.54 -0.40 -22.84
N HIS A 10 -0.19 -1.38 -23.68
CA HIS A 10 0.26 -1.09 -25.04
C HIS A 10 -0.87 -0.51 -25.92
N ARG A 11 -2.11 -0.99 -25.76
CA ARG A 11 -3.29 -0.45 -26.46
C ARG A 11 -3.65 0.97 -26.01
N GLN A 12 -3.52 1.29 -24.71
CA GLN A 12 -3.81 2.64 -24.21
C GLN A 12 -2.77 3.68 -24.67
N LEU A 13 -1.48 3.33 -24.71
CA LEU A 13 -0.42 4.23 -25.19
C LEU A 13 -0.52 4.57 -26.68
N VAL A 14 -0.94 3.61 -27.52
CA VAL A 14 -1.16 3.84 -28.96
C VAL A 14 -2.42 4.69 -29.21
N THR A 15 -3.44 4.58 -28.35
CA THR A 15 -4.68 5.35 -28.49
C THR A 15 -4.50 6.82 -28.06
N LEU A 16 -3.67 7.08 -27.04
CA LEU A 16 -3.34 8.43 -26.56
C LEU A 16 -2.47 9.23 -27.55
N THR A 17 -1.53 8.57 -28.23
CA THR A 17 -0.68 9.22 -29.25
C THR A 17 -1.46 9.57 -30.52
N THR A 18 -2.49 8.80 -30.87
CA THR A 18 -3.30 9.04 -32.08
C THR A 18 -4.34 10.16 -31.87
N ARG A 19 -4.89 10.34 -30.66
CA ARG A 19 -5.87 11.41 -30.37
C ARG A 19 -5.27 12.81 -30.22
N CYS A 20 -3.99 12.94 -29.85
CA CYS A 20 -3.32 14.25 -29.78
C CYS A 20 -3.02 14.87 -31.15
N LEU A 21 -3.09 14.11 -32.25
CA LEU A 21 -2.78 14.59 -33.60
C LEU A 21 -4.03 15.10 -34.37
N GLN A 22 -5.24 15.05 -33.80
CA GLN A 22 -6.48 15.35 -34.54
C GLN A 22 -7.35 16.49 -33.98
N THR A 23 -6.97 17.19 -32.92
CA THR A 23 -7.77 18.32 -32.41
C THR A 23 -7.13 19.68 -32.74
N GLN A 24 -7.77 20.42 -33.65
CA GLN A 24 -7.49 21.82 -33.92
C GLN A 24 -8.12 22.72 -32.83
N ALA A 25 -7.30 23.45 -32.07
CA ALA A 25 -7.65 24.70 -31.35
C ALA A 25 -6.36 25.44 -30.90
N PRO A 26 -6.39 26.76 -30.65
CA PRO A 26 -5.45 27.71 -31.25
C PRO A 26 -4.13 27.95 -30.53
N ARG A 27 -3.15 28.37 -31.35
CA ARG A 27 -1.83 28.89 -30.99
C ARG A 27 -1.95 30.16 -30.13
N THR A 28 -1.31 30.16 -28.96
CA THR A 28 -0.43 31.25 -28.46
C THR A 28 0.10 30.89 -27.09
N ALA A 29 1.41 30.66 -27.00
CA ALA A 29 2.33 30.81 -25.84
C ALA A 29 3.38 29.69 -25.80
N SER A 30 4.29 29.68 -26.78
CA SER A 30 5.51 28.87 -26.71
C SER A 30 6.61 29.47 -27.59
N LEU A 31 7.11 30.64 -27.20
CA LEU A 31 8.27 31.27 -27.84
C LEU A 31 9.50 31.34 -26.90
N GLY A 32 9.43 30.76 -25.70
CA GLY A 32 10.55 30.79 -24.73
C GLY A 32 11.37 29.50 -24.60
N ILE A 33 10.92 28.37 -25.14
CA ILE A 33 11.54 27.05 -24.90
C ILE A 33 12.45 26.60 -26.05
N LEU A 34 12.25 27.13 -27.27
CA LEU A 34 13.04 26.76 -28.45
C LEU A 34 14.41 27.47 -28.52
N ASP A 35 14.58 28.61 -27.84
CA ASP A 35 15.86 29.34 -27.87
C ASP A 35 16.88 28.82 -26.85
N PHE A 36 16.44 28.14 -25.78
CA PHE A 36 17.35 27.54 -24.79
C PHE A 36 18.04 26.26 -25.31
N ILE A 37 17.39 25.53 -26.22
CA ILE A 37 17.96 24.29 -26.80
C ILE A 37 19.00 24.61 -27.90
N ARG A 38 18.97 25.82 -28.48
CA ARG A 38 19.93 26.22 -29.53
C ARG A 38 21.29 26.70 -29.01
N SER A 39 21.46 27.01 -27.72
CA SER A 39 22.72 27.59 -27.21
C SER A 39 23.74 26.58 -26.64
N LEU A 40 23.48 25.27 -26.68
CA LEU A 40 24.37 24.24 -26.13
C LEU A 40 25.06 23.36 -27.19
N SER A 41 25.01 23.75 -28.47
CA SER A 41 25.64 23.00 -29.57
C SER A 41 26.73 23.81 -30.27
N THR A 42 27.77 24.19 -29.52
CA THR A 42 29.04 24.59 -30.13
C THR A 42 30.21 23.91 -29.42
N THR A 43 31.03 23.25 -30.24
CA THR A 43 32.39 22.72 -29.98
C THR A 43 32.51 21.39 -29.22
N THR A 44 32.55 20.29 -29.98
CA THR A 44 33.75 19.44 -30.11
C THR A 44 33.51 18.40 -31.23
N ASN A 45 34.27 18.52 -32.32
CA ASN A 45 34.26 17.58 -33.43
C ASN A 45 35.01 16.30 -33.00
N PHE A 46 34.30 15.19 -32.84
CA PHE A 46 34.87 13.85 -32.99
C PHE A 46 34.40 13.28 -34.33
N PRO A 47 35.31 12.75 -35.18
CA PRO A 47 34.90 12.16 -36.45
C PRO A 47 34.20 10.83 -36.15
N CYS A 48 32.87 10.80 -36.29
CA CYS A 48 32.11 9.56 -36.34
C CYS A 48 32.26 9.00 -37.76
N GLU A 49 33.16 8.02 -37.91
CA GLU A 49 33.21 7.19 -39.11
C GLU A 49 31.83 6.60 -39.38
N SER A 50 31.38 6.73 -40.62
CA SER A 50 30.12 6.22 -41.14
C SER A 50 30.09 4.69 -41.06
N ALA A 51 29.63 4.15 -39.94
CA ALA A 51 29.24 2.75 -39.87
C ALA A 51 27.92 2.56 -40.62
N ASN A 52 28.00 1.88 -41.77
CA ASN A 52 26.89 1.39 -42.57
C ASN A 52 25.79 0.74 -41.70
N HIS A 53 24.74 1.49 -41.34
CA HIS A 53 23.52 0.94 -40.76
C HIS A 53 22.63 0.38 -41.88
N LYS A 54 23.10 -0.68 -42.55
CA LYS A 54 22.28 -1.53 -43.43
C LYS A 54 22.01 -2.86 -42.73
N HIS A 55 21.17 -2.84 -41.70
CA HIS A 55 20.44 -4.04 -41.25
C HIS A 55 19.18 -3.62 -40.49
N ILE A 56 18.22 -3.01 -41.20
CA ILE A 56 16.82 -3.23 -40.81
C ILE A 56 16.48 -4.61 -41.36
N VAL A 57 16.80 -5.66 -40.59
CA VAL A 57 16.27 -6.99 -40.86
C VAL A 57 14.77 -6.85 -40.69
N LYS A 58 14.03 -6.89 -41.80
CA LYS A 58 12.59 -7.06 -41.80
C LYS A 58 12.35 -8.49 -41.28
N MET A 59 12.38 -8.66 -39.97
CA MET A 59 12.01 -9.91 -39.31
C MET A 59 10.49 -10.05 -39.49
N THR A 60 10.06 -10.59 -40.63
CA THR A 60 8.74 -11.19 -40.76
C THR A 60 8.76 -12.53 -40.04
N THR A 61 8.94 -12.49 -38.72
CA THR A 61 8.71 -13.67 -37.88
C THR A 61 7.21 -13.92 -37.90
N LYS A 62 6.79 -14.94 -38.66
CA LYS A 62 5.41 -15.40 -38.63
C LYS A 62 5.20 -16.09 -37.28
N PHE A 63 4.45 -15.46 -36.38
CA PHE A 63 4.08 -16.06 -35.11
C PHE A 63 2.97 -17.09 -35.34
N ASN A 64 3.18 -18.29 -34.82
CA ASN A 64 2.13 -19.29 -34.69
C ASN A 64 1.60 -19.16 -33.26
N TYR A 65 0.47 -18.49 -33.10
CA TYR A 65 -0.17 -18.36 -31.79
C TYR A 65 -0.88 -19.66 -31.42
N PRO A 66 -0.97 -19.99 -30.12
CA PRO A 66 -1.76 -21.13 -29.67
C PRO A 66 -3.21 -20.97 -30.12
N GLU A 67 -3.75 -22.02 -30.72
CA GLU A 67 -5.18 -22.09 -31.00
C GLU A 67 -5.94 -22.34 -29.70
N ILE A 68 -7.05 -21.63 -29.54
CA ILE A 68 -7.96 -21.80 -28.41
C ILE A 68 -9.38 -21.79 -28.95
N GLU A 69 -10.16 -22.75 -28.49
CA GLU A 69 -11.55 -22.89 -28.91
C GLU A 69 -12.33 -21.63 -28.54
N ARG A 70 -13.13 -21.14 -29.49
CA ARG A 70 -14.03 -20.01 -29.27
C ARG A 70 -15.41 -20.55 -28.99
N ASN A 71 -16.04 -20.08 -27.92
CA ASN A 71 -17.47 -20.27 -27.71
C ASN A 71 -18.26 -19.06 -28.22
N ASP A 72 -18.38 -18.91 -29.54
CA ASP A 72 -19.11 -17.78 -30.15
C ASP A 72 -20.62 -17.77 -29.82
N SER A 73 -21.14 -18.83 -29.20
CA SER A 73 -22.53 -18.89 -28.72
C SER A 73 -22.75 -18.20 -27.38
N LEU A 74 -21.68 -17.91 -26.62
CA LEU A 74 -21.80 -17.23 -25.34
C LEU A 74 -21.93 -15.71 -25.54
N VAL A 75 -23.15 -15.21 -25.36
CA VAL A 75 -23.52 -13.81 -25.53
C VAL A 75 -24.34 -13.38 -24.32
N GLU A 76 -23.93 -12.29 -23.67
CA GLU A 76 -24.70 -11.66 -22.60
C GLU A 76 -25.43 -10.42 -23.12
N THR A 77 -26.65 -10.17 -22.66
CA THR A 77 -27.37 -8.93 -22.98
C THR A 77 -27.23 -7.95 -21.81
N ILE A 78 -26.52 -6.85 -22.03
CA ILE A 78 -26.27 -5.78 -21.04
C ILE A 78 -26.89 -4.48 -21.57
N PHE A 79 -27.88 -3.93 -20.87
CA PHE A 79 -28.64 -2.74 -21.30
C PHE A 79 -29.15 -2.83 -22.75
N ASP A 80 -29.82 -3.94 -23.08
CA ASP A 80 -30.34 -4.26 -24.43
C ASP A 80 -29.26 -4.32 -25.52
N LYS A 81 -27.99 -4.56 -25.14
CA LYS A 81 -26.86 -4.79 -26.06
C LYS A 81 -26.28 -6.17 -25.86
N ASP A 82 -26.21 -6.91 -26.94
CA ASP A 82 -25.56 -8.22 -26.98
C ASP A 82 -24.03 -8.08 -26.99
N VAL A 83 -23.38 -8.72 -26.03
CA VAL A 83 -21.94 -8.69 -25.79
C VAL A 83 -21.42 -10.14 -25.81
N PRO A 84 -20.76 -10.57 -26.90
CA PRO A 84 -20.18 -11.91 -26.98
C PRO A 84 -18.91 -12.02 -26.13
N ASP A 85 -18.76 -13.14 -25.40
CA ASP A 85 -17.56 -13.46 -24.64
C ASP A 85 -17.05 -14.89 -24.97
N PRO A 86 -16.40 -15.07 -26.13
CA PRO A 86 -16.06 -16.40 -26.62
C PRO A 86 -15.00 -17.14 -25.78
N TYR A 87 -14.38 -16.48 -24.81
CA TYR A 87 -13.28 -17.03 -24.02
C TYR A 87 -13.58 -17.12 -22.53
N ARG A 88 -14.85 -17.00 -22.12
CA ARG A 88 -15.28 -17.12 -20.71
C ARG A 88 -14.74 -18.35 -19.98
N HIS A 89 -14.53 -19.46 -20.70
CA HIS A 89 -13.96 -20.69 -20.12
C HIS A 89 -12.53 -20.50 -19.55
N LEU A 90 -11.80 -19.46 -19.98
CA LEU A 90 -10.50 -19.09 -19.41
C LEU A 90 -10.60 -18.37 -18.05
N GLU A 91 -11.80 -17.99 -17.61
CA GLU A 91 -12.02 -17.44 -16.26
C GLU A 91 -11.89 -18.50 -15.15
N ASP A 92 -11.92 -19.79 -15.50
CA ASP A 92 -11.58 -20.88 -14.58
C ASP A 92 -10.08 -21.22 -14.69
N PRO A 93 -9.25 -20.82 -13.70
CA PRO A 93 -7.82 -21.12 -13.70
C PRO A 93 -7.50 -22.59 -13.39
N GLN A 94 -8.47 -23.37 -12.88
CA GLN A 94 -8.29 -24.78 -12.58
C GLN A 94 -8.62 -25.69 -13.77
N ALA A 95 -9.39 -25.20 -14.74
CA ALA A 95 -9.71 -25.92 -15.95
C ALA A 95 -8.43 -26.32 -16.73
N GLU A 96 -8.41 -27.56 -17.23
CA GLU A 96 -7.27 -28.07 -17.98
C GLU A 96 -7.03 -27.27 -19.26
N VAL A 97 -8.11 -26.83 -19.93
CA VAL A 97 -8.02 -25.96 -21.12
C VAL A 97 -7.26 -24.66 -20.82
N THR A 98 -7.50 -24.05 -19.66
CA THR A 98 -6.81 -22.82 -19.24
C THR A 98 -5.35 -23.08 -18.94
N LYS A 99 -5.03 -24.18 -18.23
CA LYS A 99 -3.65 -24.57 -17.92
C LYS A 99 -2.84 -24.84 -19.18
N VAL A 100 -3.41 -25.60 -20.12
CA VAL A 100 -2.79 -25.88 -21.42
C VAL A 100 -2.59 -24.59 -22.21
N PHE A 101 -3.61 -23.74 -22.28
CA PHE A 101 -3.51 -22.46 -22.98
C PHE A 101 -2.41 -21.56 -22.39
N VAL A 102 -2.34 -21.39 -21.07
CA VAL A 102 -1.29 -20.62 -20.39
C VAL A 102 0.09 -21.19 -20.71
N LYS A 103 0.25 -22.53 -20.66
CA LYS A 103 1.51 -23.19 -21.02
C LYS A 103 1.91 -22.88 -22.47
N GLN A 104 0.99 -23.02 -23.41
CA GLN A 104 1.26 -22.75 -24.82
C GLN A 104 1.60 -21.27 -25.09
N GLN A 105 0.98 -20.34 -24.37
CA GLN A 105 1.34 -18.91 -24.44
C GLN A 105 2.78 -18.66 -23.97
N ASN A 106 3.21 -19.34 -22.89
CA ASN A 106 4.59 -19.27 -22.41
C ASN A 106 5.57 -19.91 -23.41
N GLU A 107 5.19 -21.02 -24.06
CA GLU A 107 6.01 -21.68 -25.10
C GLU A 107 6.24 -20.81 -26.34
N VAL A 108 5.34 -19.87 -26.65
CA VAL A 108 5.58 -18.86 -27.70
C VAL A 108 6.41 -17.68 -27.18
N THR A 109 6.16 -17.26 -25.94
CA THR A 109 6.73 -16.03 -25.37
C THR A 109 8.19 -16.19 -24.96
N GLU A 110 8.53 -17.26 -24.20
CA GLU A 110 9.88 -17.42 -23.66
C GLU A 110 10.96 -17.52 -24.75
N PRO A 111 10.80 -18.36 -25.80
CA PRO A 111 11.79 -18.41 -26.88
C PRO A 111 11.92 -17.11 -27.65
N PHE A 112 10.82 -16.35 -27.80
CA PHE A 112 10.85 -15.05 -28.44
C PHE A 112 11.67 -14.04 -27.61
N LEU A 113 11.45 -14.01 -26.29
CA LEU A 113 12.22 -13.13 -25.42
C LEU A 113 13.69 -13.56 -25.34
N ASP A 114 13.98 -14.86 -25.32
CA ASP A 114 15.33 -15.42 -25.26
C ASP A 114 16.16 -15.16 -26.53
N GLN A 115 15.51 -14.92 -27.67
CA GLN A 115 16.17 -14.48 -28.90
C GLN A 115 16.69 -13.04 -28.84
N CYS A 116 16.27 -12.23 -27.86
CA CYS A 116 16.73 -10.85 -27.75
C CYS A 116 18.24 -10.81 -27.43
N PRO A 117 19.10 -10.32 -28.35
CA PRO A 117 20.55 -10.34 -28.18
C PRO A 117 21.04 -9.47 -27.00
N HIS A 118 20.16 -8.61 -26.48
CA HIS A 118 20.46 -7.71 -25.36
C HIS A 118 19.86 -8.18 -24.03
N ARG A 119 19.05 -9.25 -23.98
CA ARG A 119 18.38 -9.71 -22.75
C ARG A 119 19.36 -9.97 -21.61
N LYS A 120 20.48 -10.66 -21.90
CA LYS A 120 21.53 -10.91 -20.92
C LYS A 120 22.17 -9.61 -20.41
N ARG A 121 22.54 -8.69 -21.31
CA ARG A 121 23.12 -7.39 -20.95
C ARG A 121 22.16 -6.53 -20.13
N ILE A 122 20.88 -6.51 -20.48
CA ILE A 122 19.84 -5.78 -19.73
C ILE A 122 19.70 -6.38 -18.33
N LYS A 123 19.63 -7.71 -18.21
CA LYS A 123 19.58 -8.40 -16.92
C LYS A 123 20.80 -8.05 -16.07
N GLU A 124 22.00 -8.10 -16.63
CA GLU A 124 23.25 -7.72 -15.94
C GLU A 124 23.20 -6.27 -15.43
N ILE A 125 22.83 -5.30 -16.28
CA ILE A 125 22.69 -3.89 -15.88
C ILE A 125 21.70 -3.74 -14.73
N LEU A 126 20.51 -4.35 -14.85
CA LEU A 126 19.49 -4.29 -13.81
C LEU A 126 19.99 -4.93 -12.51
N THR A 127 20.56 -6.13 -12.56
CA THR A 127 21.12 -6.82 -11.40
C THR A 127 22.23 -6.01 -10.73
N THR A 128 23.19 -5.48 -11.49
CA THR A 128 24.27 -4.64 -10.94
C THR A 128 23.72 -3.35 -10.33
N SER A 129 22.78 -2.68 -11.02
CA SER A 129 22.18 -1.43 -10.52
C SER A 129 21.34 -1.62 -9.26
N GLN A 130 20.79 -2.83 -9.05
CA GLN A 130 20.01 -3.19 -7.86
C GLN A 130 20.88 -3.75 -6.74
N ASN A 131 22.14 -4.14 -6.99
CA ASN A 131 23.01 -4.76 -5.99
C ASN A 131 23.71 -3.72 -5.10
N TYR A 132 22.93 -2.97 -4.33
CA TYR A 132 23.40 -2.07 -3.30
C TYR A 132 22.60 -2.27 -2.02
N LYS A 133 23.21 -1.92 -0.88
CA LYS A 133 22.59 -2.01 0.44
C LYS A 133 21.40 -1.06 0.54
N LYS A 134 20.24 -1.59 0.91
CA LYS A 134 18.99 -0.83 1.09
C LYS A 134 18.63 -0.82 2.56
N LEU A 135 18.39 0.37 3.11
CA LEU A 135 17.98 0.57 4.50
C LEU A 135 16.60 1.22 4.51
N GLY A 136 15.68 0.67 5.32
CA GLY A 136 14.43 1.32 5.65
C GLY A 136 14.59 2.28 6.83
N CYS A 137 13.58 3.12 7.06
CA CYS A 137 13.53 3.96 8.26
C CYS A 137 13.60 3.10 9.53
N PRO A 138 14.49 3.43 10.47
CA PRO A 138 14.41 2.91 11.82
C PRO A 138 13.08 3.29 12.47
N PHE A 139 12.54 2.37 13.26
CA PHE A 139 11.34 2.58 14.04
C PHE A 139 11.52 2.02 15.46
N LYS A 140 11.08 2.79 16.46
CA LYS A 140 11.28 2.43 17.87
C LYS A 140 10.12 1.61 18.40
N ARG A 141 10.41 0.50 19.09
CA ARG A 141 9.43 -0.31 19.84
C ARG A 141 10.05 -0.75 21.16
N GLY A 142 9.35 -0.51 22.25
CA GLY A 142 9.92 -0.63 23.60
C GLY A 142 11.22 0.17 23.71
N LYS A 143 12.32 -0.52 24.03
CA LYS A 143 13.66 0.06 24.20
C LYS A 143 14.58 -0.12 22.99
N LYS A 144 14.10 -0.71 21.90
CA LYS A 144 14.92 -1.08 20.73
C LYS A 144 14.45 -0.34 19.48
N TYR A 145 15.34 -0.30 18.49
CA TYR A 145 15.03 0.11 17.13
C TYR A 145 14.98 -1.11 16.23
N TYR A 146 14.08 -1.04 15.27
CA TYR A 146 13.90 -2.04 14.24
C TYR A 146 13.96 -1.36 12.88
N PHE A 147 14.46 -2.05 11.87
CA PHE A 147 14.50 -1.54 10.51
C PHE A 147 14.63 -2.68 9.51
N PHE A 148 14.13 -2.46 8.29
CA PHE A 148 14.33 -3.39 7.20
C PHE A 148 15.67 -3.11 6.51
N MET A 149 16.38 -4.18 6.16
CA MET A 149 17.62 -4.10 5.42
C MET A 149 17.68 -5.19 4.35
N ASN A 150 18.25 -4.84 3.19
CA ASN A 150 18.58 -5.79 2.13
C ASN A 150 20.03 -5.50 1.70
N GLU A 151 20.91 -6.48 1.79
CA GLU A 151 22.33 -6.32 1.45
C GLU A 151 22.58 -6.18 -0.07
N GLY A 152 21.54 -6.37 -0.90
CA GLY A 152 21.62 -6.14 -2.33
C GLY A 152 20.52 -6.86 -3.08
N LEU A 153 20.69 -8.17 -3.22
CA LEU A 153 19.87 -9.03 -4.08
C LEU A 153 19.10 -10.11 -3.30
N GLN A 154 18.93 -9.93 -1.98
CA GLN A 154 18.09 -10.86 -1.21
C GLN A 154 16.65 -10.81 -1.75
N PRO A 155 15.97 -11.96 -1.94
CA PRO A 155 14.59 -11.98 -2.42
C PRO A 155 13.64 -11.13 -1.56
N GLN A 156 13.80 -11.19 -0.24
CA GLN A 156 13.04 -10.42 0.74
C GLN A 156 13.98 -9.59 1.62
N SER A 157 13.54 -8.39 2.01
CA SER A 157 14.27 -7.60 3.01
C SER A 157 14.13 -8.25 4.40
N VAL A 158 15.20 -8.22 5.17
CA VAL A 158 15.26 -8.80 6.52
C VAL A 158 14.96 -7.71 7.55
N LEU A 159 14.19 -8.05 8.58
CA LEU A 159 13.92 -7.17 9.71
C LEU A 159 15.04 -7.33 10.74
N TYR A 160 15.77 -6.26 11.01
CA TYR A 160 16.82 -6.18 12.02
C TYR A 160 16.33 -5.48 13.27
N GLN A 161 17.02 -5.73 14.38
CA GLN A 161 16.90 -5.01 15.65
C GLN A 161 18.26 -4.46 16.10
N GLN A 162 18.26 -3.35 16.83
CA GLN A 162 19.43 -2.74 17.44
C GLN A 162 19.05 -1.98 18.73
N ASP A 163 19.99 -1.82 19.67
CA ASP A 163 19.70 -1.22 20.98
C ASP A 163 19.67 0.32 20.93
N THR A 164 20.41 0.92 20.00
CA THR A 164 20.43 2.36 19.71
C THR A 164 20.34 2.59 18.22
N VAL A 165 20.00 3.80 17.77
CA VAL A 165 19.86 4.12 16.33
C VAL A 165 21.14 3.86 15.52
N ASP A 166 22.32 4.03 16.14
CA ASP A 166 23.64 3.78 15.54
C ASP A 166 24.30 2.49 16.07
N GLY A 167 23.52 1.62 16.71
CA GLY A 167 24.01 0.39 17.33
C GLY A 167 24.35 -0.71 16.33
N GLU A 168 24.96 -1.80 16.81
CA GLU A 168 25.22 -2.98 15.97
C GLU A 168 23.90 -3.73 15.69
N PRO A 169 23.51 -3.90 14.41
CA PRO A 169 22.25 -4.54 14.07
C PRO A 169 22.34 -6.06 14.13
N ARG A 170 21.25 -6.69 14.57
CA ARG A 170 21.08 -8.14 14.66
C ARG A 170 19.80 -8.57 13.96
N VAL A 171 19.84 -9.69 13.24
CA VAL A 171 18.64 -10.23 12.58
C VAL A 171 17.56 -10.49 13.65
N PHE A 172 16.35 -9.96 13.40
CA PHE A 172 15.19 -10.20 14.24
C PHE A 172 14.19 -11.15 13.56
N PHE A 173 13.92 -10.93 12.27
CA PHE A 173 13.04 -11.78 11.47
C PHE A 173 13.53 -11.80 10.01
N ASP A 174 13.81 -13.00 9.48
CA ASP A 174 14.29 -13.20 8.11
C ASP A 174 13.26 -13.99 7.28
N PRO A 175 12.50 -13.34 6.37
CA PRO A 175 11.55 -14.05 5.51
C PRO A 175 12.22 -15.02 4.53
N ASN A 176 13.50 -14.83 4.20
CA ASN A 176 14.20 -15.68 3.24
C ASN A 176 14.42 -17.10 3.78
N THR A 177 14.29 -17.33 5.09
CA THR A 177 14.37 -18.68 5.67
C THR A 177 13.04 -19.45 5.62
N LEU A 178 11.97 -18.84 5.11
CA LEU A 178 10.62 -19.42 5.09
C LEU A 178 10.28 -20.16 3.79
N SER A 179 11.10 -19.99 2.74
CA SER A 179 10.93 -20.64 1.45
C SER A 179 12.23 -20.64 0.66
N ASP A 180 12.52 -21.73 -0.04
CA ASP A 180 13.74 -21.89 -0.85
C ASP A 180 13.84 -20.88 -2.01
N ASP A 181 12.69 -20.45 -2.56
CA ASP A 181 12.61 -19.52 -3.69
C ASP A 181 12.32 -18.06 -3.30
N GLY A 182 12.21 -17.78 -1.99
CA GLY A 182 11.91 -16.46 -1.46
C GLY A 182 10.49 -15.93 -1.75
N THR A 183 9.54 -16.80 -2.07
CA THR A 183 8.15 -16.42 -2.38
C THR A 183 7.23 -16.23 -1.17
N VAL A 184 7.75 -16.41 0.05
CA VAL A 184 7.06 -16.04 1.29
C VAL A 184 7.49 -14.64 1.72
N ALA A 185 6.53 -13.71 1.76
CA ALA A 185 6.77 -12.32 2.11
C ALA A 185 6.15 -11.96 3.47
N LEU A 186 6.83 -11.08 4.22
CA LEU A 186 6.27 -10.42 5.39
C LEU A 186 5.39 -9.26 4.93
N SER A 187 4.06 -9.41 5.00
CA SER A 187 3.08 -8.43 4.54
C SER A 187 2.53 -7.54 5.67
N GLN A 188 2.59 -8.01 6.93
CA GLN A 188 2.21 -7.25 8.12
C GLN A 188 3.26 -7.38 9.21
N ALA A 189 3.49 -6.30 9.95
CA ALA A 189 4.46 -6.24 11.04
C ALA A 189 3.93 -5.30 12.13
N SER A 190 3.47 -5.86 13.24
CA SER A 190 2.85 -5.09 14.32
C SER A 190 3.39 -5.53 15.68
N PHE A 191 3.89 -4.58 16.46
CA PHE A 191 4.38 -4.83 17.81
C PHE A 191 3.30 -4.47 18.82
N SER A 192 3.20 -5.24 19.90
CA SER A 192 2.40 -4.85 21.05
C SER A 192 2.86 -3.49 21.60
N PRO A 193 1.98 -2.70 22.22
CA PRO A 193 2.31 -1.38 22.77
C PRO A 193 3.55 -1.35 23.67
N ASP A 194 3.76 -2.39 24.47
CA ASP A 194 4.96 -2.56 25.31
C ASP A 194 6.21 -3.08 24.56
N GLY A 195 6.03 -3.62 23.35
CA GLY A 195 7.08 -4.22 22.53
C GLY A 195 7.49 -5.63 22.95
N GLU A 196 6.70 -6.32 23.79
CA GLU A 196 6.97 -7.71 24.20
C GLU A 196 6.63 -8.73 23.10
N TYR A 197 5.60 -8.45 22.30
CA TYR A 197 5.12 -9.32 21.23
C TYR A 197 5.25 -8.66 19.86
N PHE A 198 5.51 -9.50 18.86
CA PHE A 198 5.53 -9.14 17.45
C PHE A 198 4.57 -10.05 16.70
N ALA A 199 3.43 -9.50 16.28
CA ALA A 199 2.53 -10.16 15.36
C ALA A 199 2.98 -9.87 13.92
N TYR A 200 3.03 -10.91 13.10
CA TYR A 200 3.49 -10.85 11.72
C TYR A 200 2.48 -11.51 10.79
N GLY A 201 2.30 -10.93 9.60
CA GLY A 201 1.48 -11.50 8.54
C GLY A 201 2.35 -12.02 7.41
N LEU A 202 2.12 -13.26 6.99
CA LEU A 202 2.81 -13.91 5.88
C LEU A 202 1.90 -14.07 4.68
N SER A 203 2.38 -13.66 3.51
CA SER A 203 1.73 -13.87 2.23
C SER A 203 2.56 -14.82 1.37
N TYR A 204 1.91 -15.85 0.85
CA TYR A 204 2.54 -16.93 0.08
C TYR A 204 2.35 -16.69 -1.42
N SER A 205 3.43 -16.79 -2.19
CA SER A 205 3.43 -16.69 -3.65
C SER A 205 2.74 -15.43 -4.21
N GLY A 206 2.74 -14.34 -3.44
CA GLY A 206 2.13 -13.06 -3.82
C GLY A 206 0.61 -13.01 -3.67
N SER A 207 -0.01 -13.98 -2.99
CA SER A 207 -1.43 -13.94 -2.62
C SER A 207 -1.74 -12.81 -1.62
N ASP A 208 -2.90 -12.17 -1.77
CA ASP A 208 -3.42 -11.20 -0.79
C ASP A 208 -3.86 -11.84 0.53
N TRP A 209 -3.97 -13.18 0.57
CA TRP A 209 -4.23 -13.90 1.81
C TRP A 209 -3.04 -13.81 2.76
N ILE A 210 -3.36 -13.69 4.04
CA ILE A 210 -2.40 -13.48 5.13
C ILE A 210 -2.59 -14.60 6.15
N GLU A 211 -1.50 -15.26 6.51
CA GLU A 211 -1.40 -16.06 7.73
C GLU A 211 -0.75 -15.21 8.82
N ILE A 212 -1.46 -14.98 9.92
CA ILE A 212 -0.94 -14.18 11.04
C ILE A 212 -0.37 -15.13 12.10
N GLY A 213 0.85 -14.85 12.55
CA GLY A 213 1.48 -15.51 13.68
C GLY A 213 2.01 -14.50 14.70
N VAL A 214 2.38 -14.99 15.89
CA VAL A 214 2.90 -14.15 16.98
C VAL A 214 4.26 -14.66 17.45
N LYS A 215 5.17 -13.73 17.74
CA LYS A 215 6.52 -13.99 18.25
C LYS A 215 6.77 -13.22 19.53
N ASN A 216 7.30 -13.89 20.55
CA ASN A 216 7.83 -13.21 21.73
C ASN A 216 9.19 -12.56 21.39
N VAL A 217 9.28 -11.25 21.56
CA VAL A 217 10.42 -10.43 21.14
C VAL A 217 11.68 -10.75 21.95
N SER A 218 11.54 -11.02 23.26
CA SER A 218 12.67 -11.24 24.15
C SER A 218 13.33 -12.60 23.94
N THR A 219 12.52 -13.65 23.78
CA THR A 219 13.00 -15.03 23.62
C THR A 219 13.29 -15.39 22.16
N GLY A 220 12.72 -14.64 21.21
CA GLY A 220 12.78 -14.94 19.79
C GLY A 220 11.97 -16.17 19.39
N LYS A 221 11.11 -16.71 20.27
CA LYS A 221 10.27 -17.87 19.99
C LYS A 221 8.92 -17.45 19.42
N ASN A 222 8.42 -18.21 18.46
CA ASN A 222 7.04 -18.08 17.99
C ASN A 222 6.10 -18.69 19.05
N LEU A 223 4.92 -18.09 19.20
CA LEU A 223 3.82 -18.67 19.95
C LEU A 223 3.05 -19.66 19.06
N ASP A 224 2.11 -20.40 19.65
CA ASP A 224 1.27 -21.37 18.92
C ASP A 224 0.13 -20.68 18.14
N ASP A 225 -0.07 -19.38 18.35
CA ASP A 225 -1.02 -18.51 17.67
C ASP A 225 -0.80 -18.53 16.14
N LYS A 226 -1.82 -19.00 15.42
CA LYS A 226 -1.84 -19.06 13.96
C LYS A 226 -3.26 -18.76 13.45
N LEU A 227 -3.42 -17.64 12.78
CA LEU A 227 -4.69 -17.16 12.27
C LEU A 227 -4.66 -17.20 10.74
N THR A 228 -5.72 -17.75 10.17
CA THR A 228 -5.89 -17.90 8.71
C THR A 228 -7.04 -17.04 8.22
N ARG A 229 -7.24 -16.97 6.89
CA ARG A 229 -8.37 -16.25 6.26
C ARG A 229 -8.35 -14.74 6.51
N ALA A 230 -7.24 -14.21 7.02
CA ALA A 230 -6.98 -12.78 7.09
C ALA A 230 -6.63 -12.27 5.68
N LYS A 231 -7.16 -11.11 5.30
CA LYS A 231 -6.94 -10.46 4.01
C LYS A 231 -7.40 -9.01 4.13
N PHE A 232 -6.66 -8.08 3.51
CA PHE A 232 -6.94 -6.64 3.59
C PHE A 232 -7.17 -6.12 5.03
N THR A 233 -6.28 -6.50 5.95
CA THR A 233 -6.40 -6.19 7.38
C THR A 233 -5.15 -5.53 7.95
N SER A 234 -5.34 -4.72 8.99
CA SER A 234 -4.29 -4.32 9.95
C SER A 234 -4.21 -5.33 11.12
N ILE A 235 -3.21 -5.17 11.99
CA ILE A 235 -3.10 -5.88 13.27
C ILE A 235 -3.00 -4.84 14.38
N GLU A 236 -4.13 -4.60 15.05
CA GLU A 236 -4.32 -3.49 15.99
C GLU A 236 -4.37 -3.99 17.43
N TRP A 237 -3.28 -3.83 18.16
CA TRP A 237 -3.14 -4.32 19.53
C TRP A 237 -3.96 -3.52 20.54
N THR A 238 -4.53 -4.21 21.52
CA THR A 238 -5.03 -3.54 22.73
C THR A 238 -3.88 -3.12 23.63
N HIS A 239 -4.08 -2.02 24.38
CA HIS A 239 -3.05 -1.47 25.27
C HIS A 239 -2.80 -2.29 26.54
N ASP A 240 -3.62 -3.32 26.80
CA ASP A 240 -3.36 -4.31 27.83
C ASP A 240 -2.48 -5.48 27.35
N ASN A 241 -2.05 -5.45 26.08
CA ASN A 241 -1.18 -6.43 25.42
C ASN A 241 -1.72 -7.88 25.44
N LYS A 242 -3.02 -8.08 25.69
CA LYS A 242 -3.62 -9.43 25.75
C LYS A 242 -3.99 -9.99 24.38
N GLY A 243 -4.07 -9.14 23.37
CA GLY A 243 -4.59 -9.52 22.07
C GLY A 243 -4.61 -8.36 21.08
N PHE A 244 -5.17 -8.63 19.91
CA PHE A 244 -5.27 -7.66 18.83
C PHE A 244 -6.54 -7.86 18.00
N PHE A 245 -6.99 -6.77 17.40
CA PHE A 245 -8.01 -6.80 16.37
C PHE A 245 -7.38 -7.09 15.01
N TYR A 246 -8.07 -7.92 14.23
CA TYR A 246 -7.75 -8.20 12.84
C TYR A 246 -9.05 -8.43 12.08
N ALA A 247 -9.01 -8.41 10.76
CA ALA A 247 -10.14 -8.70 9.92
C ALA A 247 -9.89 -9.90 9.00
N GLN A 248 -10.97 -10.64 8.77
CA GLN A 248 -10.98 -11.84 7.95
C GLN A 248 -12.28 -11.95 7.15
N TYR A 249 -12.31 -12.90 6.24
CA TYR A 249 -13.52 -13.34 5.52
C TYR A 249 -14.05 -14.63 6.15
N PRO A 250 -14.99 -14.54 7.12
CA PRO A 250 -15.38 -15.65 7.98
C PRO A 250 -16.21 -16.73 7.29
N THR A 251 -16.68 -16.49 6.07
CA THR A 251 -17.45 -17.44 5.24
C THR A 251 -16.62 -18.09 4.13
N HIS A 252 -15.34 -17.70 3.96
CA HIS A 252 -14.47 -18.28 2.94
C HIS A 252 -14.05 -19.71 3.27
N GLU A 253 -14.59 -20.70 2.55
CA GLU A 253 -14.23 -22.13 2.71
C GLU A 253 -13.27 -22.64 1.61
N GLY A 254 -13.00 -21.80 0.61
CA GLY A 254 -12.16 -22.11 -0.53
C GLY A 254 -10.66 -22.12 -0.25
N SER A 255 -9.89 -22.30 -1.32
CA SER A 255 -8.43 -22.16 -1.30
C SER A 255 -8.02 -20.73 -0.89
N THR A 256 -6.92 -20.58 -0.16
CA THR A 256 -6.30 -19.29 0.18
C THR A 256 -4.98 -19.05 -0.57
N LYS A 257 -4.78 -19.77 -1.69
CA LYS A 257 -3.55 -19.72 -2.49
C LYS A 257 -3.48 -18.51 -3.43
N GLY A 258 -4.57 -17.75 -3.58
CA GLY A 258 -4.62 -16.60 -4.50
C GLY A 258 -4.86 -16.98 -5.96
N THR A 259 -5.19 -18.26 -6.22
CA THR A 259 -5.51 -18.76 -7.56
C THR A 259 -7.01 -18.74 -7.84
N GLU A 260 -7.82 -18.62 -6.79
CA GLU A 260 -9.27 -18.49 -6.86
C GLU A 260 -9.70 -17.12 -7.38
N THR A 261 -10.84 -17.08 -8.07
CA THR A 261 -11.43 -15.87 -8.66
C THR A 261 -12.71 -15.44 -7.94
N GLU A 262 -13.02 -16.07 -6.81
CA GLU A 262 -14.25 -15.82 -6.06
C GLU A 262 -14.27 -14.41 -5.45
N MET A 263 -15.46 -13.81 -5.45
CA MET A 263 -15.69 -12.54 -4.78
C MET A 263 -15.77 -12.78 -3.27
N HIS A 264 -14.97 -12.03 -2.50
CA HIS A 264 -14.95 -12.13 -1.05
C HIS A 264 -15.87 -11.06 -0.45
N GLU A 265 -16.92 -11.48 0.25
CA GLU A 265 -17.91 -10.63 0.90
C GLU A 265 -17.93 -10.86 2.41
N ASN A 266 -18.57 -9.95 3.15
CA ASN A 266 -18.72 -9.99 4.60
C ASN A 266 -17.39 -9.95 5.35
N HIS A 267 -16.46 -9.10 4.89
CA HIS A 267 -15.27 -8.73 5.66
C HIS A 267 -15.71 -8.37 7.09
N SER A 268 -15.00 -8.87 8.09
CA SER A 268 -15.44 -8.82 9.50
C SER A 268 -14.26 -8.65 10.43
N ILE A 269 -14.39 -7.81 11.46
CA ILE A 269 -13.34 -7.55 12.45
C ILE A 269 -13.53 -8.49 13.65
N PHE A 270 -12.49 -9.25 13.97
CA PHE A 270 -12.39 -10.16 15.09
C PHE A 270 -11.35 -9.64 16.10
N TYR A 271 -11.49 -10.10 17.35
CA TYR A 271 -10.49 -9.93 18.39
C TYR A 271 -9.89 -11.29 18.73
N HIS A 272 -8.57 -11.38 18.65
CA HIS A 272 -7.79 -12.56 18.99
C HIS A 272 -7.13 -12.37 20.36
N VAL A 273 -7.27 -13.36 21.24
CA VAL A 273 -6.57 -13.41 22.53
C VAL A 273 -5.31 -14.27 22.38
N LEU A 274 -4.19 -13.79 22.90
CA LEU A 274 -2.93 -14.52 22.80
C LEU A 274 -3.00 -15.92 23.43
N ASN A 275 -2.35 -16.88 22.79
CA ASN A 275 -2.28 -18.30 23.16
C ASN A 275 -3.65 -18.99 23.20
N THR A 276 -4.64 -18.50 22.45
CA THR A 276 -5.91 -19.20 22.22
C THR A 276 -6.03 -19.64 20.76
N PRO A 277 -6.75 -20.73 20.45
CA PRO A 277 -6.99 -21.11 19.07
C PRO A 277 -7.89 -20.08 18.36
N GLN A 278 -7.69 -19.87 17.05
CA GLN A 278 -8.49 -18.95 16.23
C GLN A 278 -10.02 -19.19 16.34
N SER A 279 -10.45 -20.42 16.63
CA SER A 279 -11.87 -20.75 16.84
C SER A 279 -12.52 -20.06 18.04
N GLU A 280 -11.71 -19.53 18.97
CA GLU A 280 -12.19 -18.75 20.13
C GLU A 280 -12.23 -17.24 19.86
N ASP A 281 -11.80 -16.80 18.68
CA ASP A 281 -11.79 -15.38 18.32
C ASP A 281 -13.20 -14.80 18.32
N VAL A 282 -13.31 -13.60 18.90
CA VAL A 282 -14.61 -12.95 19.10
C VAL A 282 -14.89 -12.01 17.95
N LEU A 283 -16.00 -12.23 17.24
CA LEU A 283 -16.50 -11.29 16.23
C LEU A 283 -16.91 -9.97 16.90
N LYS A 284 -16.24 -8.88 16.57
CA LYS A 284 -16.48 -7.54 17.14
C LYS A 284 -17.32 -6.66 16.25
N VAL A 285 -17.04 -6.63 14.93
CA VAL A 285 -17.71 -5.77 13.97
C VAL A 285 -18.02 -6.52 12.68
N SER A 286 -19.26 -6.38 12.20
CA SER A 286 -19.73 -6.87 10.90
C SER A 286 -20.89 -6.00 10.42
N PHE A 287 -21.01 -5.80 9.11
CA PHE A 287 -22.15 -5.11 8.46
C PHE A 287 -22.82 -6.06 7.45
N PRO A 288 -23.64 -7.03 7.90
CA PRO A 288 -24.21 -8.06 7.01
C PRO A 288 -25.15 -7.48 5.94
N ASP A 289 -25.80 -6.34 6.20
CA ASP A 289 -26.64 -5.64 5.23
C ASP A 289 -25.81 -4.91 4.14
N HIS A 290 -24.48 -4.86 4.31
CA HIS A 290 -23.52 -4.26 3.38
C HIS A 290 -22.36 -5.22 3.08
N PRO A 291 -22.62 -6.34 2.39
CA PRO A 291 -21.65 -7.45 2.24
C PRO A 291 -20.36 -7.07 1.49
N LYS A 292 -20.38 -5.99 0.69
CA LYS A 292 -19.22 -5.50 -0.07
C LYS A 292 -18.34 -4.52 0.72
N TRP A 293 -18.78 -4.10 1.90
CA TRP A 293 -17.97 -3.23 2.74
C TRP A 293 -16.75 -3.98 3.24
N HIS A 294 -15.62 -3.28 3.21
CA HIS A 294 -14.40 -3.69 3.88
C HIS A 294 -13.89 -2.55 4.76
N PHE A 295 -12.98 -2.86 5.67
CA PHE A 295 -12.75 -2.01 6.85
C PHE A 295 -11.28 -1.65 6.98
N GLY A 296 -11.00 -0.35 7.07
CA GLY A 296 -9.89 0.13 7.89
C GLY A 296 -10.35 0.25 9.34
N PHE A 297 -9.46 0.04 10.29
CA PHE A 297 -9.74 0.24 11.70
C PHE A 297 -8.44 0.45 12.47
N GLU A 298 -8.55 1.14 13.61
CA GLU A 298 -7.41 1.43 14.46
C GLU A 298 -7.85 1.63 15.92
N VAL A 299 -6.95 1.29 16.84
CA VAL A 299 -7.09 1.63 18.27
C VAL A 299 -6.52 3.03 18.48
N SER A 300 -7.22 3.87 19.25
CA SER A 300 -6.74 5.23 19.53
C SER A 300 -5.40 5.22 20.28
N GLN A 301 -4.66 6.32 20.19
CA GLN A 301 -3.29 6.43 20.73
C GLN A 301 -3.24 6.33 22.26
N ASP A 302 -4.38 6.57 22.94
CA ASP A 302 -4.54 6.35 24.37
C ASP A 302 -5.15 4.98 24.73
N GLY A 303 -5.48 4.15 23.75
CA GLY A 303 -6.01 2.79 23.92
C GLY A 303 -7.47 2.73 24.38
N LYS A 304 -8.23 3.82 24.27
CA LYS A 304 -9.59 3.93 24.83
C LYS A 304 -10.71 3.85 23.81
N HIS A 305 -10.43 4.21 22.56
CA HIS A 305 -11.40 4.22 21.49
C HIS A 305 -10.98 3.24 20.40
N PHE A 306 -11.98 2.69 19.72
CA PHE A 306 -11.80 1.93 18.50
C PHE A 306 -12.48 2.67 17.37
N HIS A 307 -11.74 2.97 16.31
CA HIS A 307 -12.24 3.64 15.12
C HIS A 307 -12.39 2.65 13.98
N VAL A 308 -13.50 2.74 13.26
CA VAL A 308 -13.80 1.87 12.11
C VAL A 308 -14.15 2.72 10.91
N PHE A 309 -13.54 2.41 9.78
CA PHE A 309 -13.68 3.12 8.51
C PHE A 309 -14.21 2.19 7.41
N PRO A 310 -15.52 1.88 7.38
CA PRO A 310 -16.10 1.09 6.32
C PRO A 310 -16.05 1.81 4.97
N ARG A 311 -15.70 1.08 3.91
CA ARG A 311 -15.69 1.60 2.55
C ARG A 311 -16.22 0.59 1.54
N GLU A 312 -16.85 1.11 0.49
CA GLU A 312 -17.24 0.38 -0.70
C GLU A 312 -16.47 0.98 -1.88
N GLY A 313 -15.46 0.26 -2.38
CA GLY A 313 -14.50 0.80 -3.35
C GLY A 313 -13.21 1.32 -2.72
N CYS A 314 -12.60 2.36 -3.31
CA CYS A 314 -11.17 2.62 -3.14
C CYS A 314 -10.78 3.94 -2.44
N GLN A 315 -11.71 4.86 -2.13
CA GLN A 315 -11.34 6.16 -1.55
C GLN A 315 -12.20 6.56 -0.36
N ASP A 316 -13.48 6.84 -0.60
CA ASP A 316 -14.35 7.38 0.44
C ASP A 316 -14.76 6.33 1.47
N ASN A 317 -14.94 6.77 2.71
CA ASN A 317 -15.28 5.89 3.81
C ASN A 317 -16.32 6.53 4.74
N ASN A 318 -17.09 5.67 5.40
CA ASN A 318 -17.78 6.02 6.63
C ASN A 318 -16.77 6.08 7.78
N TRP A 319 -17.18 6.68 8.89
CA TRP A 319 -16.42 6.70 10.13
C TRP A 319 -17.36 6.44 11.31
N TYR A 320 -17.07 5.36 12.02
CA TYR A 320 -17.71 4.99 13.26
C TYR A 320 -16.67 4.86 14.37
N TYR A 321 -17.12 4.92 15.62
CA TYR A 321 -16.27 4.67 16.77
C TYR A 321 -17.03 3.98 17.91
N CYS A 322 -16.31 3.40 18.86
CA CYS A 322 -16.84 3.03 20.17
C CYS A 322 -15.76 3.22 21.25
N LYS A 323 -16.17 3.22 22.52
CA LYS A 323 -15.23 3.16 23.65
C LYS A 323 -14.94 1.70 23.98
N LEU A 324 -13.68 1.35 24.14
CA LEU A 324 -13.27 -0.04 24.38
C LEU A 324 -13.69 -0.55 25.76
N ASP A 325 -13.77 0.32 26.76
CA ASP A 325 -14.18 -0.02 28.14
C ASP A 325 -15.69 -0.23 28.32
N GLU A 326 -16.50 0.07 27.29
CA GLU A 326 -17.95 -0.20 27.28
C GLU A 326 -18.27 -1.68 26.99
N PHE A 327 -17.28 -2.52 26.61
CA PHE A 327 -17.51 -3.89 26.13
C PHE A 327 -16.62 -4.92 26.85
N GLY A 328 -17.22 -6.05 27.20
CA GLY A 328 -16.51 -7.23 27.67
C GLY A 328 -15.81 -8.00 26.54
N PRO A 329 -14.96 -9.00 26.90
CA PRO A 329 -14.22 -9.79 25.93
C PRO A 329 -15.09 -10.49 24.88
N GLY A 330 -16.27 -10.98 25.26
CA GLY A 330 -17.20 -11.69 24.36
C GLY A 330 -18.19 -10.80 23.60
N ASP A 331 -18.23 -9.50 23.90
CA ASP A 331 -19.29 -8.62 23.37
C ASP A 331 -19.00 -8.16 21.95
N ARG A 332 -20.05 -8.03 21.13
CA ARG A 332 -20.01 -7.28 19.87
C ARG A 332 -19.96 -5.78 20.17
N PHE A 333 -19.24 -5.02 19.34
CA PHE A 333 -19.19 -3.57 19.48
C PHE A 333 -20.46 -2.93 18.95
N VAL A 334 -21.00 -1.99 19.74
CA VAL A 334 -22.05 -1.07 19.31
C VAL A 334 -21.38 0.22 18.84
N LEU A 335 -21.31 0.38 17.53
CA LEU A 335 -20.62 1.49 16.89
C LEU A 335 -21.52 2.74 16.83
N LYS A 336 -20.95 3.89 17.21
CA LYS A 336 -21.56 5.22 17.12
C LYS A 336 -21.07 5.90 15.83
N PRO A 337 -21.95 6.43 14.97
CA PRO A 337 -21.53 7.11 13.75
C PRO A 337 -20.90 8.47 14.07
N ILE A 338 -19.77 8.77 13.41
CA ILE A 338 -19.25 10.13 13.24
C ILE A 338 -19.69 10.68 11.89
N TYR A 339 -19.60 9.86 10.85
CA TYR A 339 -20.02 10.17 9.48
C TYR A 339 -20.41 8.90 8.72
N ASP A 340 -21.60 8.84 8.14
CA ASP A 340 -22.20 7.63 7.58
C ASP A 340 -22.72 7.79 6.14
N LYS A 341 -22.13 8.71 5.37
CA LYS A 341 -22.54 9.01 4.00
C LYS A 341 -21.56 8.58 2.90
N MET A 342 -20.34 8.18 3.26
CA MET A 342 -19.30 7.75 2.33
C MET A 342 -19.07 8.72 1.15
N HIS A 343 -19.00 10.03 1.44
CA HIS A 343 -18.79 11.10 0.43
C HIS A 343 -17.42 11.79 0.56
N ALA A 344 -16.58 11.29 1.45
CA ALA A 344 -15.28 11.85 1.77
C ALA A 344 -14.40 10.77 2.39
N GLN A 345 -13.11 11.04 2.42
CA GLN A 345 -12.13 10.26 3.14
C GLN A 345 -11.98 10.80 4.57
N PHE A 346 -11.84 9.89 5.54
CA PHE A 346 -11.52 10.19 6.93
C PHE A 346 -10.42 9.26 7.41
N GLU A 347 -9.36 9.84 7.97
CA GLU A 347 -8.24 9.14 8.57
C GLU A 347 -8.01 9.73 9.96
N TYR A 348 -8.00 8.90 10.99
CA TYR A 348 -7.66 9.38 12.32
C TYR A 348 -6.14 9.63 12.41
N ILE A 349 -5.76 10.66 13.16
CA ILE A 349 -4.36 11.05 13.38
C ILE A 349 -3.99 10.82 14.84
N THR A 350 -4.78 11.37 15.76
CA THR A 350 -4.50 11.32 17.20
C THR A 350 -5.70 11.74 18.03
N ASN A 351 -5.63 11.58 19.35
CA ASN A 351 -6.63 12.11 20.28
C ASN A 351 -6.06 12.62 21.61
N ASN A 352 -6.70 13.64 22.17
CA ASN A 352 -6.53 14.10 23.54
C ASN A 352 -7.81 13.81 24.33
N GLY A 353 -7.89 12.59 24.88
CA GLY A 353 -9.12 12.08 25.46
C GLY A 353 -10.23 12.02 24.41
N ASN A 354 -11.30 12.79 24.60
CA ASN A 354 -12.44 12.84 23.67
C ASN A 354 -12.22 13.80 22.48
N GLU A 355 -11.16 14.61 22.49
CA GLU A 355 -10.84 15.47 21.35
C GLU A 355 -10.03 14.68 20.30
N VAL A 356 -10.63 14.42 19.16
CA VAL A 356 -10.05 13.60 18.08
C VAL A 356 -9.64 14.48 16.91
N TYR A 357 -8.44 14.24 16.40
CA TYR A 357 -7.83 14.92 15.26
C TYR A 357 -7.80 13.97 14.07
N PHE A 358 -8.22 14.44 12.91
CA PHE A 358 -8.38 13.60 11.72
C PHE A 358 -8.11 14.39 10.44
N ARG A 359 -7.65 13.69 9.41
CA ARG A 359 -7.49 14.20 8.05
C ARG A 359 -8.76 13.90 7.26
N THR A 360 -9.22 14.87 6.46
CA THR A 360 -10.37 14.68 5.59
C THR A 360 -10.33 15.56 4.35
N ASN A 361 -10.95 15.10 3.26
CA ASN A 361 -11.25 15.90 2.07
C ASN A 361 -12.71 16.43 2.05
N LEU A 362 -13.49 16.21 3.12
CA LEU A 362 -14.86 16.72 3.22
C LEU A 362 -14.84 18.25 3.18
N ASP A 363 -15.47 18.81 2.13
CA ASP A 363 -15.47 20.24 1.79
C ASP A 363 -14.07 20.85 1.63
N ALA A 364 -13.05 20.01 1.35
CA ALA A 364 -11.64 20.37 1.32
C ALA A 364 -10.90 19.57 0.25
N LYS A 365 -10.96 20.00 -1.02
CA LYS A 365 -10.36 19.28 -2.17
C LYS A 365 -8.88 18.90 -2.00
N ASN A 366 -8.13 19.70 -1.24
CA ASN A 366 -6.70 19.52 -1.00
C ASN A 366 -6.42 18.97 0.40
N TYR A 367 -7.44 18.40 1.03
CA TYR A 367 -7.47 17.91 2.40
C TYR A 367 -7.24 18.99 3.45
N ARG A 368 -7.72 18.71 4.65
CA ARG A 368 -7.53 19.51 5.87
C ARG A 368 -7.30 18.59 7.06
N VAL A 369 -6.74 19.12 8.13
CA VAL A 369 -6.79 18.47 9.45
C VAL A 369 -7.82 19.21 10.30
N ALA A 370 -8.83 18.48 10.75
CA ALA A 370 -9.86 18.98 11.62
C ALA A 370 -9.83 18.26 12.97
N ARG A 371 -10.52 18.84 13.95
CA ARG A 371 -10.79 18.22 15.25
C ARG A 371 -12.26 18.24 15.60
N LEU A 372 -12.69 17.24 16.36
CA LEU A 372 -14.03 17.12 16.95
C LEU A 372 -13.93 16.63 18.39
N ASN A 373 -15.00 16.85 19.18
CA ASN A 373 -15.15 16.21 20.48
C ASN A 373 -16.17 15.06 20.35
N LEU A 374 -15.79 13.85 20.78
CA LEU A 374 -16.65 12.65 20.73
C LEU A 374 -17.93 12.76 21.56
N GLU A 375 -18.02 13.70 22.50
CA GLU A 375 -19.26 14.00 23.25
C GLU A 375 -20.24 14.87 22.45
N ASN A 376 -19.76 15.56 21.41
CA ASN A 376 -20.58 16.38 20.52
C ASN A 376 -20.05 16.27 19.06
N PRO A 377 -20.13 15.07 18.45
CA PRO A 377 -19.40 14.74 17.22
C PRO A 377 -20.03 15.32 15.95
N ALA A 378 -21.17 16.00 16.05
CA ALA A 378 -21.87 16.56 14.91
C ALA A 378 -20.96 17.50 14.09
N LYS A 379 -21.10 17.45 12.75
CA LYS A 379 -20.21 18.11 11.78
C LYS A 379 -20.08 19.61 12.03
N GLU A 380 -21.14 20.25 12.50
CA GLU A 380 -21.21 21.68 12.78
C GLU A 380 -20.24 22.11 13.89
N ASN A 381 -19.80 21.16 14.74
CA ASN A 381 -18.86 21.41 15.82
C ASN A 381 -17.39 21.17 15.42
N TRP A 382 -17.14 20.68 14.21
CA TRP A 382 -15.78 20.41 13.76
C TRP A 382 -15.01 21.71 13.55
N LYS A 383 -13.74 21.72 13.93
CA LYS A 383 -12.87 22.89 13.81
C LYS A 383 -11.61 22.55 13.04
N ASP A 384 -11.21 23.44 12.14
CA ASP A 384 -9.93 23.33 11.45
C ASP A 384 -8.77 23.52 12.43
N VAL A 385 -7.81 22.61 12.33
CA VAL A 385 -6.47 22.74 12.93
C VAL A 385 -5.48 23.13 11.85
N ILE A 386 -5.60 22.50 10.68
CA ILE A 386 -4.91 22.90 9.45
C ILE A 386 -5.98 23.01 8.37
N ALA A 387 -6.24 24.24 7.92
CA ALA A 387 -7.25 24.52 6.92
C ALA A 387 -6.85 23.97 5.53
N ASN A 388 -7.84 23.80 4.66
CA ASN A 388 -7.63 23.40 3.27
C ASN A 388 -6.68 24.37 2.57
N HIS A 389 -5.55 23.87 2.07
CA HIS A 389 -4.58 24.68 1.35
C HIS A 389 -5.08 25.01 -0.07
N PRO A 390 -4.86 26.24 -0.60
CA PRO A 390 -5.43 26.65 -1.90
C PRO A 390 -4.87 25.90 -3.11
N GLU A 391 -3.62 25.44 -3.03
CA GLU A 391 -2.89 24.82 -4.15
C GLU A 391 -2.42 23.40 -3.82
N ASP A 392 -1.56 23.26 -2.82
CA ASP A 392 -0.93 22.00 -2.41
C ASP A 392 -1.87 21.04 -1.69
N VAL A 393 -1.70 19.74 -1.94
CA VAL A 393 -2.49 18.67 -1.32
C VAL A 393 -1.82 18.23 -0.02
N LEU A 394 -2.57 18.16 1.07
CA LEU A 394 -2.13 17.54 2.32
C LEU A 394 -2.22 16.01 2.16
N ASP A 395 -1.07 15.36 2.04
CA ASP A 395 -0.95 13.93 1.74
C ASP A 395 -1.15 13.06 2.99
N TRP A 396 -0.45 13.37 4.07
CA TRP A 396 -0.63 12.74 5.38
C TRP A 396 -0.21 13.69 6.51
N ALA A 397 -0.65 13.38 7.73
CA ALA A 397 -0.28 14.10 8.93
C ALA A 397 -0.07 13.14 10.10
N GLU A 398 0.96 13.39 10.90
CA GLU A 398 1.39 12.57 12.02
C GLU A 398 1.54 13.44 13.28
N SER A 399 1.21 12.89 14.45
CA SER A 399 1.23 13.65 15.71
C SER A 399 2.47 13.38 16.57
N TYR A 400 2.89 14.37 17.36
CA TYR A 400 3.94 14.26 18.37
C TYR A 400 3.63 15.04 19.61
N THR A 401 4.14 14.58 20.75
CA THR A 401 4.12 15.31 22.01
C THR A 401 5.55 15.49 22.52
N VAL A 402 6.03 16.74 22.52
CA VAL A 402 7.38 17.09 22.98
C VAL A 402 7.27 18.16 24.06
N ASP A 403 7.85 17.90 25.23
CA ASP A 403 7.83 18.80 26.40
C ASP A 403 6.40 19.27 26.76
N GLY A 404 5.42 18.37 26.69
CA GLY A 404 4.02 18.63 27.00
C GLY A 404 3.27 19.46 25.96
N LYS A 405 3.85 19.68 24.77
CA LYS A 405 3.21 20.38 23.65
C LYS A 405 2.94 19.40 22.51
N ASP A 406 1.77 19.52 21.92
CA ASP A 406 1.37 18.71 20.78
C ASP A 406 1.72 19.39 19.45
N TYR A 407 2.26 18.59 18.53
CA TYR A 407 2.66 18.98 17.18
C TYR A 407 2.04 18.05 16.14
N LEU A 408 1.89 18.57 14.93
CA LEU A 408 1.56 17.85 13.72
C LEU A 408 2.70 18.00 12.72
N LEU A 409 3.29 16.89 12.28
CA LEU A 409 4.15 16.84 11.10
C LEU A 409 3.27 16.54 9.89
N VAL A 410 3.31 17.40 8.89
CA VAL A 410 2.37 17.41 7.78
C VAL A 410 3.16 17.30 6.49
N ASN A 411 2.82 16.33 5.66
CA ASN A 411 3.39 16.17 4.33
C ASN A 411 2.46 16.79 3.29
N TYR A 412 3.00 17.71 2.52
CA TYR A 412 2.29 18.35 1.42
C TYR A 412 2.89 17.93 0.09
N MET A 413 2.03 17.77 -0.91
CA MET A 413 2.42 17.59 -2.30
C MET A 413 2.11 18.87 -3.10
N ARG A 414 3.16 19.51 -3.61
CA ARG A 414 3.10 20.65 -4.53
C ARG A 414 3.60 20.22 -5.89
N LYS A 415 2.74 20.19 -6.91
CA LYS A 415 3.12 19.84 -8.29
C LYS A 415 3.94 18.53 -8.33
N VAL A 416 3.50 17.52 -7.59
CA VAL A 416 4.15 16.20 -7.47
C VAL A 416 5.52 16.23 -6.76
N VAL A 417 5.77 17.24 -5.93
CA VAL A 417 6.96 17.35 -5.08
C VAL A 417 6.55 17.47 -3.62
N TYR A 418 7.14 16.64 -2.77
CA TYR A 418 6.73 16.50 -1.37
C TYR A 418 7.55 17.36 -0.43
N TYR A 419 6.93 18.08 0.50
CA TYR A 419 7.65 18.82 1.55
C TYR A 419 6.96 18.67 2.90
N LEU A 420 7.71 18.83 3.99
CA LEU A 420 7.17 18.71 5.34
C LEU A 420 6.98 20.07 6.00
N GLU A 421 5.95 20.17 6.83
CA GLU A 421 5.75 21.26 7.76
C GLU A 421 5.49 20.71 9.16
N LEU A 422 6.12 21.30 10.17
CA LEU A 422 5.85 21.04 11.58
C LEU A 422 5.00 22.19 12.12
N HIS A 423 3.81 21.84 12.59
CA HIS A 423 2.85 22.75 13.21
C HIS A 423 2.73 22.40 14.69
N GLN A 424 2.77 23.39 15.58
CA GLN A 424 2.34 23.20 16.96
C GLN A 424 0.84 23.48 17.02
N ILE A 425 0.03 22.57 17.56
CA ILE A 425 -1.44 22.61 17.42
C ILE A 425 -2.04 23.98 17.84
N ASP A 426 -1.56 24.57 18.93
CA ASP A 426 -2.08 25.85 19.44
C ASP A 426 -1.41 27.10 18.86
N LYS A 427 -0.30 26.95 18.12
CA LYS A 427 0.53 28.07 17.63
C LYS A 427 0.57 28.17 16.10
N GLY A 428 0.22 27.10 15.39
CA GLY A 428 0.36 26.97 13.94
C GLY A 428 1.78 26.59 13.51
N LEU A 429 2.18 27.03 12.31
CA LEU A 429 3.45 26.65 11.67
C LEU A 429 4.66 27.03 12.53
N VAL A 430 5.52 26.04 12.81
CA VAL A 430 6.79 26.21 13.54
C VAL A 430 7.98 26.11 12.59
N LYS A 431 7.96 25.13 11.68
CA LYS A 431 9.10 24.87 10.79
C LYS A 431 8.64 24.29 9.46
N LYS A 432 9.30 24.69 8.38
CA LYS A 432 9.16 24.06 7.05
C LYS A 432 10.45 23.35 6.70
N PHE A 433 10.35 22.13 6.20
CA PHE A 433 11.47 21.34 5.68
C PHE A 433 11.33 21.26 4.17
N THR A 434 12.30 21.82 3.46
CA THR A 434 12.39 21.67 2.00
C THR A 434 13.09 20.37 1.66
N THR A 435 12.57 19.65 0.69
CA THR A 435 13.21 18.47 0.10
C THR A 435 13.75 18.82 -1.30
N PRO A 436 14.70 18.06 -1.83
CA PRO A 436 14.97 18.04 -3.27
C PRO A 436 13.76 17.54 -4.05
N LEU A 437 13.80 17.65 -5.39
CA LEU A 437 12.77 17.08 -6.26
C LEU A 437 12.62 15.57 -6.01
N GLY A 438 11.51 15.13 -5.44
CA GLY A 438 11.25 13.72 -5.16
C GLY A 438 10.09 13.52 -4.19
N THR A 439 10.08 12.35 -3.56
CA THR A 439 8.98 11.83 -2.75
C THR A 439 9.47 11.37 -1.39
N ILE A 440 8.70 11.66 -0.35
CA ILE A 440 8.86 11.03 0.96
C ILE A 440 8.00 9.76 0.94
N VAL A 441 8.65 8.60 0.85
CA VAL A 441 7.98 7.30 0.60
C VAL A 441 7.71 6.51 1.87
N LYS A 442 8.42 6.81 2.96
CA LYS A 442 8.18 6.21 4.27
C LYS A 442 8.41 7.23 5.38
N TYR A 443 7.71 6.99 6.47
CA TYR A 443 7.80 7.73 7.70
C TYR A 443 7.84 6.74 8.88
N SER A 444 8.57 7.08 9.93
CA SER A 444 8.45 6.41 11.21
C SER A 444 8.65 7.37 12.37
N GLY A 445 7.68 7.36 13.28
CA GLY A 445 7.72 8.01 14.57
C GLY A 445 6.36 7.81 15.23
N ARG A 446 6.33 7.53 16.53
CA ARG A 446 5.09 7.54 17.29
C ARG A 446 4.95 8.86 18.02
N ARG A 447 3.73 9.16 18.44
CA ARG A 447 3.40 10.38 19.16
C ARG A 447 4.34 10.71 20.32
N PHE A 448 4.67 9.70 21.12
CA PHE A 448 5.49 9.88 22.31
C PHE A 448 6.97 9.54 22.10
N ASP A 449 7.38 9.28 20.86
CA ASP A 449 8.80 9.20 20.52
C ASP A 449 9.36 10.64 20.38
N ASN A 450 10.62 10.84 20.77
CA ASN A 450 11.29 12.14 20.76
C ASN A 450 12.05 12.43 19.45
N GLU A 451 11.90 11.56 18.46
CA GLU A 451 12.56 11.62 17.16
C GLU A 451 11.69 10.93 16.11
N PHE A 452 12.00 11.21 14.85
CA PHE A 452 11.35 10.54 13.72
C PHE A 452 12.30 10.42 12.54
N PHE A 453 11.96 9.48 11.67
CA PHE A 453 12.72 9.15 10.47
C PHE A 453 11.78 9.23 9.27
N PHE A 454 12.32 9.63 8.13
CA PHE A 454 11.61 9.55 6.86
C PHE A 454 12.57 9.13 5.75
N HIS A 455 12.05 8.48 4.73
CA HIS A 455 12.81 7.99 3.58
C HIS A 455 12.43 8.83 2.37
N PHE A 456 13.38 9.58 1.84
CA PHE A 456 13.23 10.35 0.62
C PHE A 456 13.78 9.57 -0.58
N THR A 457 13.11 9.62 -1.72
CA THR A 457 13.62 9.02 -2.97
C THR A 457 13.33 9.92 -4.17
N SER A 458 14.14 9.78 -5.21
CA SER A 458 14.01 10.49 -6.48
C SER A 458 14.55 9.63 -7.62
N LEU A 459 14.36 10.07 -8.87
CA LEU A 459 14.79 9.36 -10.07
C LEU A 459 16.29 8.98 -10.05
N LEU A 460 17.12 9.82 -9.44
CA LEU A 460 18.57 9.64 -9.35
C LEU A 460 19.06 9.51 -7.90
N THR A 461 18.15 9.28 -6.95
CA THR A 461 18.47 9.17 -5.52
C THR A 461 17.63 8.03 -4.92
N PRO A 462 18.20 6.82 -4.79
CA PRO A 462 17.43 5.66 -4.34
C PRO A 462 16.86 5.80 -2.93
N GLY A 463 17.55 6.49 -2.02
CA GLY A 463 17.16 6.61 -0.62
C GLY A 463 18.03 7.53 0.19
#